data_AF-A0A9C8AKQ0-F1
#
_entry.id   AF-A0A9C8AKQ0-F1
#
_cell.length_a   1.000
_cell.length_b   1.000
_cell.length_c   1.000
_cell.angle_alpha   90.00
_cell.angle_beta   90.00
_cell.angle_gamma   90.00
#
_symmetry.space_group_name_H-M   'P 1'
#
loop_
_entity.id
_entity.type
_entity.pdbx_description
1 polymer ?
#
loop_
_entity_poly.entity_id
_entity_poly.type
_entity_poly.pdbx_seq_one_letter_code
_entity_poly.pdbx_strand_id
1 'polypeptide(L)'
;MPKMEFKGKLPPPEEFKRMLVEAVLNSNPVEELLELHRELQGYETKYGLSSEEFYEKYNRGEMGDSAEIMHWAALYQSFLELKRLLERALIRKAVMEEVTIAV
;
A
#
# COMPACT_ATOMS: atom_id res chain seq x y z
N MET A 1 -2.57 0.46 5.34
CA MET A 1 -2.90 -0.45 6.44
C MET A 1 -3.46 0.33 7.61
N PRO A 2 -4.54 -0.15 8.26
CA PRO A 2 -5.02 0.45 9.49
C PRO A 2 -3.94 0.44 10.58
N LYS A 3 -3.69 1.59 11.19
CA LYS A 3 -2.80 1.71 12.35
C LYS A 3 -3.65 1.64 13.62
N MET A 4 -3.33 0.69 14.50
CA MET A 4 -3.98 0.55 15.81
C MET A 4 -2.95 0.81 16.89
N GLU A 5 -3.17 1.84 17.71
CA GLU A 5 -2.31 2.14 18.86
C GLU A 5 -2.94 1.60 20.14
N PHE A 6 -2.20 0.78 20.88
CA PHE A 6 -2.61 0.27 22.18
C PHE A 6 -1.76 0.90 23.28
N LYS A 7 -2.40 1.62 24.19
CA LYS A 7 -1.76 2.09 25.43
C LYS A 7 -2.15 1.15 26.57
N GLY A 8 -1.32 0.13 26.82
CA GLY A 8 -1.51 -0.82 27.93
C GLY A 8 -1.53 -2.29 27.50
N LYS A 9 -2.33 -3.13 28.18
CA LYS A 9 -2.42 -4.56 27.88
C LYS A 9 -3.16 -4.80 26.56
N LEU A 10 -2.66 -5.77 25.79
CA LEU A 10 -3.28 -6.21 24.54
C LEU A 10 -4.70 -6.77 24.83
N PRO A 11 -5.73 -6.42 24.03
CA PRO A 11 -7.07 -6.94 24.22
C PRO A 11 -7.12 -8.46 24.01
N PRO A 12 -8.15 -9.15 24.56
CA PRO A 12 -8.42 -10.55 24.26
C PRO A 12 -8.57 -10.80 22.75
N PRO A 13 -8.26 -12.02 22.24
CA PRO A 13 -8.24 -12.32 20.80
C PRO A 13 -9.52 -11.93 20.05
N GLU A 14 -10.69 -12.09 20.68
CA GLU A 14 -11.99 -11.82 20.06
C GLU A 14 -12.32 -10.32 19.96
N GLU A 15 -11.75 -9.52 20.86
CA GLU A 15 -11.82 -8.06 20.79
C GLU A 15 -10.81 -7.55 19.76
N PHE A 16 -9.59 -8.10 19.76
CA PHE A 16 -8.57 -7.79 18.75
C PHE A 16 -9.05 -8.04 17.31
N LYS A 17 -9.72 -9.18 17.05
CA LYS A 17 -10.31 -9.47 15.73
C LYS A 17 -11.34 -8.44 15.31
N ARG A 18 -12.21 -8.02 16.23
CA ARG A 18 -13.24 -6.99 15.94
C ARG A 18 -12.59 -5.65 15.63
N MET A 19 -11.59 -5.26 16.41
CA MET A 19 -10.80 -4.06 16.20
C MET A 19 -10.11 -4.07 14.83
N LEU A 20 -9.50 -5.20 14.43
CA LEU A 20 -8.91 -5.33 13.09
C LEU A 20 -9.94 -5.15 11.98
N VAL A 21 -11.12 -5.77 12.11
CA VAL A 21 -12.19 -5.64 11.11
C VAL A 21 -12.66 -4.20 11.02
N GLU A 22 -12.91 -3.53 12.14
CA GLU A 22 -13.36 -2.15 12.18
C GLU A 22 -12.32 -1.19 11.58
N ALA A 23 -11.05 -1.41 11.89
CA ALA A 23 -9.97 -0.59 11.35
C ALA A 23 -9.80 -0.79 9.83
N VAL A 24 -9.96 -2.03 9.34
CA VAL A 24 -9.98 -2.31 7.90
C VAL A 24 -11.18 -1.65 7.23
N LEU A 25 -12.38 -1.72 7.81
CA LEU A 25 -13.58 -1.08 7.27
C LEU A 25 -13.48 0.44 7.21
N ASN A 26 -12.80 1.06 8.19
CA ASN A 26 -12.57 2.50 8.25
C ASN A 26 -11.36 2.95 7.43
N SER A 27 -10.59 2.01 6.87
CA SER A 27 -9.46 2.37 6.00
C SER A 27 -9.94 2.81 4.63
N ASN A 28 -9.33 3.86 4.09
CA ASN A 28 -9.53 4.27 2.71
C ASN A 28 -8.27 3.92 1.89
N PRO A 29 -8.20 2.71 1.31
CA PRO A 29 -7.01 2.27 0.57
C PRO A 29 -6.73 3.12 -0.67
N VAL A 30 -7.73 3.82 -1.23
CA VAL A 30 -7.53 4.74 -2.36
C VAL A 30 -6.81 5.99 -1.90
N GLU A 31 -7.20 6.59 -0.77
CA GLU A 31 -6.49 7.75 -0.22
C GLU A 31 -5.05 7.39 0.16
N GLU A 32 -4.84 6.24 0.79
CA GLU A 32 -3.50 5.77 1.13
C GLU A 32 -2.62 5.55 -0.12
N LEU A 33 -3.20 5.07 -1.23
CA LEU A 33 -2.47 4.96 -2.49
C LEU A 33 -2.07 6.34 -3.05
N LEU A 34 -2.94 7.34 -2.91
CA LEU A 34 -2.65 8.72 -3.32
C LEU A 34 -1.59 9.37 -2.44
N GLU A 35 -1.58 9.10 -1.13
CA GLU A 35 -0.53 9.53 -0.20
C GLU A 35 0.83 8.98 -0.60
N LEU A 36 0.92 7.66 -0.83
CA LEU A 36 2.14 7.02 -1.31
C LEU A 36 2.61 7.62 -2.64
N HIS A 37 1.70 7.89 -3.57
CA HIS A 37 2.05 8.53 -4.83
C HIS A 37 2.63 9.94 -4.63
N ARG A 38 2.06 10.75 -3.74
CA ARG A 38 2.56 12.09 -3.41
C ARG A 38 3.97 12.04 -2.81
N GLU A 39 4.23 11.09 -1.92
CA GLU A 39 5.57 10.90 -1.33
C GLU A 39 6.59 10.48 -2.40
N LEU A 40 6.21 9.54 -3.27
CA LEU A 40 7.05 9.11 -4.40
C LEU A 40 7.39 10.27 -5.34
N GLN A 41 6.43 11.14 -5.67
CA GLN A 41 6.70 12.33 -6.50
C GLN A 41 7.79 13.24 -5.92
N GLY A 42 7.90 13.32 -4.58
CA GLY A 42 8.96 14.06 -3.91
C GLY A 42 10.34 13.50 -4.22
N TYR A 43 10.48 12.18 -4.18
CA TYR A 43 11.71 11.48 -4.56
C TYR A 43 11.99 11.59 -6.06
N GLU A 44 10.98 11.38 -6.90
CA GLU A 44 11.12 11.45 -8.36
C GLU A 44 11.62 12.82 -8.80
N THR A 45 11.07 13.89 -8.20
CA THR A 45 11.51 15.27 -8.45
C THR A 45 12.93 15.51 -7.93
N LYS A 46 13.26 15.02 -6.74
CA LYS A 46 14.59 15.20 -6.13
C LYS A 46 15.70 14.54 -6.94
N TYR A 47 15.45 13.35 -7.47
CA TYR A 47 16.45 12.53 -8.16
C TYR A 47 16.35 12.59 -9.69
N GLY A 48 15.29 13.20 -10.24
CA GLY A 48 15.05 13.29 -11.68
C GLY A 48 14.83 11.93 -12.33
N LEU A 49 14.26 10.98 -11.59
CA LEU A 49 14.11 9.58 -11.99
C LEU A 49 12.72 9.10 -11.57
N SER A 50 11.98 8.42 -12.45
CA SER A 50 10.70 7.84 -12.05
C SER A 50 10.91 6.75 -11.00
N SER A 51 9.91 6.51 -10.14
CA SER A 51 10.02 5.47 -9.11
C SER A 51 10.14 4.06 -9.72
N GLU A 52 9.60 3.86 -10.93
CA GLU A 52 9.76 2.62 -11.69
C GLU A 52 11.23 2.42 -12.12
N GLU A 53 11.82 3.40 -12.81
CA GLU A 53 13.23 3.35 -13.23
C GLU A 53 14.18 3.25 -12.04
N PHE A 54 13.88 3.98 -10.96
CA PHE A 54 14.59 3.90 -9.69
C PHE A 54 14.58 2.47 -9.14
N TYR A 55 13.40 1.86 -9.05
CA TYR A 55 13.25 0.55 -8.43
C TYR A 55 13.94 -0.55 -9.25
N GLU A 56 13.91 -0.44 -10.57
CA GLU A 56 14.71 -1.32 -11.44
C GLU A 56 16.21 -1.20 -11.15
N LYS A 57 16.75 0.02 -11.05
CA LYS A 57 18.15 0.26 -10.71
C LYS A 57 18.49 -0.24 -9.31
N TYR A 58 17.61 -0.01 -8.33
CA TYR A 58 17.75 -0.47 -6.96
C TYR A 58 17.87 -2.00 -6.90
N ASN A 59 16.99 -2.72 -7.61
CA ASN A 59 17.03 -4.19 -7.67
C ASN A 59 18.28 -4.75 -8.36
N ARG A 60 18.95 -3.96 -9.21
CA ARG A 60 20.25 -4.30 -9.80
C ARG A 60 21.44 -3.93 -8.91
N GLY A 61 21.21 -3.30 -7.76
CA GLY A 61 22.25 -2.84 -6.85
C GLY A 61 22.92 -1.53 -7.27
N GLU A 62 22.31 -0.76 -8.18
CA GLU A 62 22.91 0.45 -8.78
C GLU A 62 22.67 1.74 -7.97
N MET A 63 21.80 1.70 -6.95
CA MET A 63 21.36 2.89 -6.19
C MET A 63 22.03 3.05 -4.81
N GLY A 64 22.78 2.05 -4.36
CA GLY A 64 23.37 2.01 -3.01
C GLY A 64 22.39 1.64 -1.90
N ASP A 65 22.83 1.77 -0.65
CA ASP A 65 22.15 1.30 0.56
C ASP A 65 21.88 2.41 1.58
N SER A 66 21.87 3.68 1.14
CA SER A 66 21.56 4.78 2.04
C SER A 66 20.14 4.65 2.59
N ALA A 67 19.92 5.14 3.81
CA ALA A 67 18.60 5.11 4.44
C ALA A 67 17.52 5.78 3.57
N GLU A 68 17.90 6.81 2.82
CA GLU A 68 17.02 7.49 1.88
C GLU A 68 16.62 6.60 0.69
N ILE A 69 17.59 5.91 0.09
CA ILE A 69 17.35 5.00 -1.05
C ILE A 69 16.53 3.79 -0.61
N MET A 70 16.83 3.22 0.55
CA MET A 70 16.04 2.13 1.13
C MET A 70 14.60 2.57 1.42
N HIS A 71 14.41 3.80 1.91
CA HIS A 71 13.08 4.33 2.18
C HIS A 71 12.27 4.52 0.90
N TRP A 72 12.87 5.08 -0.16
CA TRP A 72 12.21 5.21 -1.45
C TRP A 72 11.81 3.84 -2.03
N ALA A 73 12.68 2.83 -1.93
CA ALA A 73 12.36 1.47 -2.35
C ALA A 73 11.18 0.88 -1.57
N ALA A 74 11.15 1.07 -0.24
CA ALA A 74 10.05 0.60 0.60
C ALA A 74 8.72 1.31 0.29
N LEU A 75 8.75 2.62 0.02
CA LEU A 75 7.55 3.38 -0.40
C LEU A 75 7.01 2.87 -1.73
N TYR A 76 7.87 2.66 -2.72
CA TYR A 76 7.44 2.19 -4.03
C TYR A 76 6.91 0.76 -3.99
N GLN A 77 7.55 -0.12 -3.22
CA GLN A 77 7.03 -1.46 -2.97
C GLN A 77 5.63 -1.42 -2.33
N SER A 78 5.45 -0.59 -1.30
CA SER A 78 4.15 -0.42 -0.63
C SER A 78 3.07 0.08 -1.60
N PHE A 79 3.43 1.03 -2.47
CA PHE A 79 2.54 1.53 -3.52
C PHE A 79 2.10 0.42 -4.49
N LEU A 80 3.05 -0.40 -4.98
CA LEU A 80 2.75 -1.51 -5.89
C LEU A 80 1.84 -2.56 -5.24
N GLU A 81 2.10 -2.91 -3.98
CA GLU A 81 1.29 -3.88 -3.24
C GLU A 81 -0.16 -3.39 -3.07
N LEU A 82 -0.34 -2.13 -2.68
CA LEU A 82 -1.65 -1.52 -2.49
C LEU A 82 -2.40 -1.34 -3.82
N LYS A 83 -1.71 -0.88 -4.87
CA LYS A 83 -2.26 -0.78 -6.23
C LYS A 83 -2.80 -2.13 -6.70
N ARG A 84 -2.01 -3.20 -6.55
CA ARG A 84 -2.39 -4.56 -6.95
C ARG A 84 -3.55 -5.11 -6.10
N LEU A 85 -3.64 -4.72 -4.83
CA LEU A 85 -4.78 -5.08 -3.98
C LEU A 85 -6.06 -4.43 -4.49
N LEU A 86 -6.02 -3.12 -4.77
CA LEU A 86 -7.16 -2.36 -5.28
C LEU A 86 -7.62 -2.88 -6.65
N GLU A 87 -6.68 -3.11 -7.58
CA GLU A 87 -6.98 -3.70 -8.88
C GLU A 87 -7.72 -5.04 -8.75
N ARG A 88 -7.24 -5.92 -7.87
CA ARG A 88 -7.89 -7.23 -7.62
C ARG A 88 -9.28 -7.07 -7.02
N ALA A 89 -9.47 -6.11 -6.10
CA ALA A 89 -10.76 -5.84 -5.49
C ALA A 89 -11.76 -5.30 -6.53
N LEU A 90 -11.33 -4.38 -7.40
CA LEU A 90 -12.13 -3.82 -8.48
C LEU A 90 -12.49 -4.86 -9.54
N ILE A 91 -11.53 -5.67 -9.98
CA ILE A 91 -11.78 -6.77 -10.93
C ILE A 91 -12.76 -7.77 -10.32
N ARG A 92 -12.55 -8.18 -9.07
CA ARG A 92 -13.47 -9.10 -8.38
C ARG A 92 -14.89 -8.52 -8.35
N LYS A 93 -15.05 -7.24 -8.02
CA LYS A 93 -16.37 -6.60 -7.99
C LYS A 93 -17.00 -6.56 -9.38
N ALA A 94 -16.27 -6.11 -10.40
CA ALA A 94 -16.75 -6.05 -11.78
C ALA A 94 -17.16 -7.43 -12.32
N VAL A 95 -16.34 -8.46 -12.09
CA VAL A 95 -16.63 -9.84 -12.54
C VAL A 95 -17.78 -10.47 -11.75
N MET A 96 -17.89 -10.23 -10.44
CA MET A 96 -18.99 -10.76 -9.62
C MET A 96 -20.34 -10.10 -9.94
N GLU A 97 -20.35 -8.82 -10.32
CA GLU A 97 -21.57 -8.12 -10.74
C GLU A 97 -22.10 -8.65 -12.08
N GLU A 98 -21.23 -9.09 -13.02
CA GLU A 98 -21.65 -9.72 -14.28
C GLU A 98 -22.25 -11.13 -14.11
N VAL A 99 -21.73 -11.93 -13.16
CA VAL A 99 -22.23 -13.31 -12.92
C VAL A 99 -23.58 -13.34 -12.21
N THR A 100 -23.89 -12.32 -11.40
CA THR A 100 -25.14 -12.26 -10.63
C THR A 100 -26.36 -11.91 -11.50
N ILE A 101 -26.15 -11.30 -12.68
CA ILE A 101 -27.24 -10.94 -13.61
C ILE A 101 -27.55 -12.10 -14.58
N ALA A 102 -26.69 -13.14 -14.62
CA ALA A 102 -26.80 -14.28 -15.53
C ALA A 102 -27.41 -15.55 -14.91
N VAL A 103 -27.95 -15.49 -13.68
CA VAL A 103 -28.61 -16.60 -12.96
C VAL A 103 -30.03 -16.18 -12.57
#